data_AF-A0A6N7MCJ3-F1
#
_entry.id   AF-A0A6N7MCJ3-F1
#
_cell.length_a   1.000
_cell.length_b   1.000
_cell.length_c   1.000
_cell.angle_alpha   90.00
_cell.angle_beta   90.00
_cell.angle_gamma   90.00
#
_symmetry.space_group_name_H-M   'P 1'
#
loop_
_entity.id
_entity.type
_entity.pdbx_description
1 polymer ?
#
loop_
_entity_poly.entity_id
_entity_poly.type
_entity_poly.pdbx_seq_one_letter_code
_entity_poly.pdbx_strand_id
1 'polypeptide(L)'
;MIDKYIILGTYWEYAECLLIDKSADKTDTLWNEPYLSPSSEFIAAQSLPYGLEGLQNGLQIWKVKNGYLTKFIEIDQQERIPKELAWEKKNTLVFSYVKVNDFWDKQEKAKKYYARLSIKN
;
A
#
# COMPACT_ATOMS: atom_id res chain seq x y z
N MET A 1 15.01 -2.37 -15.09
CA MET A 1 14.01 -1.29 -15.28
C MET A 1 12.65 -1.87 -14.94
N ILE A 2 11.78 -1.14 -14.26
CA ILE A 2 10.37 -1.54 -14.08
C ILE A 2 9.62 -1.00 -15.29
N ASP A 3 9.12 -1.88 -16.15
CA ASP A 3 8.36 -1.49 -17.34
C ASP A 3 7.02 -2.26 -17.34
N LYS A 4 6.00 -1.62 -16.76
CA LYS A 4 4.68 -2.22 -16.55
C LYS A 4 3.59 -1.26 -16.99
N TYR A 5 2.49 -1.79 -17.49
CA TYR A 5 1.23 -1.04 -17.58
C TYR A 5 0.56 -1.02 -16.21
N ILE A 6 -0.11 0.08 -15.89
CA ILE A 6 -0.84 0.28 -14.64
C ILE A 6 -2.32 0.41 -14.99
N ILE A 7 -3.17 -0.40 -14.35
CA ILE A 7 -4.61 -0.25 -14.36
C ILE A 7 -5.06 -0.05 -12.91
N LEU A 8 -5.67 1.10 -12.62
CA LEU A 8 -6.25 1.39 -11.31
C LEU A 8 -7.77 1.25 -11.39
N GLY A 9 -8.31 0.25 -10.71
CA GLY A 9 -9.74 0.09 -10.49
C GLY A 9 -10.14 0.78 -9.19
N THR A 10 -11.14 1.66 -9.25
CA THR A 10 -11.74 2.27 -8.06
C THR A 10 -13.18 1.80 -7.95
N TYR A 11 -13.52 1.24 -6.80
CA TYR A 11 -14.84 0.75 -6.46
C TYR A 11 -15.40 1.60 -5.33
N TRP A 12 -16.68 1.38 -4.98
CA TRP A 12 -17.33 2.12 -3.91
C TRP A 12 -16.58 1.97 -2.56
N GLU A 13 -16.06 0.78 -2.27
CA GLU A 13 -15.51 0.44 -0.95
C GLU A 13 -14.00 0.23 -0.96
N TYR A 14 -13.41 -0.06 -2.12
CA TYR A 14 -11.99 -0.38 -2.23
C TYR A 14 -11.43 0.06 -3.58
N ALA A 15 -10.11 -0.04 -3.72
CA ALA A 15 -9.42 0.09 -4.99
C ALA A 15 -8.56 -1.15 -5.21
N GLU A 16 -8.16 -1.38 -6.45
CA GLU A 16 -7.14 -2.38 -6.77
C GLU A 16 -6.28 -1.85 -7.90
N CYS A 17 -5.01 -2.24 -7.90
CA CYS A 17 -4.08 -1.85 -8.95
C CYS A 17 -3.48 -3.10 -9.59
N LEU A 18 -3.64 -3.23 -10.91
CA LEU A 18 -2.98 -4.25 -11.70
C LEU A 18 -1.70 -3.70 -12.30
N LEU A 19 -0.58 -4.39 -12.06
CA LEU A 19 0.70 -4.13 -12.68
C LEU A 19 0.98 -5.24 -13.70
N ILE A 20 0.80 -4.92 -14.98
CA ILE A 20 0.92 -5.87 -16.09
C ILE A 20 2.33 -5.74 -16.68
N ASP A 21 3.09 -6.83 -16.68
CA ASP A 21 4.39 -6.86 -17.35
C ASP A 21 4.24 -6.67 -18.86
N LYS A 22 5.02 -5.76 -19.46
CA LYS A 22 4.96 -5.54 -20.91
C LYS A 22 5.62 -6.66 -21.72
N SER A 23 6.51 -7.42 -21.08
CA SER A 23 7.35 -8.43 -21.71
C SER A 23 6.94 -9.87 -21.37
N ALA A 24 6.04 -10.04 -20.41
CA ALA A 24 5.63 -11.34 -19.91
C ALA A 24 4.11 -11.39 -19.68
N ASP A 25 3.53 -12.59 -19.75
CA ASP A 25 2.14 -12.84 -19.33
C ASP A 25 2.03 -12.91 -17.80
N LYS A 26 2.53 -11.88 -17.10
CA LYS A 26 2.46 -11.78 -15.64
C LYS A 26 1.74 -10.49 -15.23
N THR A 27 0.70 -10.67 -14.43
CA THR A 27 -0.01 -9.58 -13.75
C THR A 27 0.18 -9.72 -12.24
N ASP A 28 0.64 -8.67 -11.60
CA ASP A 28 0.71 -8.56 -10.13
C ASP A 28 -0.42 -7.63 -9.65
N THR A 29 -1.16 -8.03 -8.61
CA THR A 29 -2.28 -7.27 -8.05
C THR A 29 -1.90 -6.64 -6.71
N LEU A 30 -2.02 -5.32 -6.63
CA LEU A 30 -1.78 -4.50 -5.45
C LEU A 30 -3.10 -4.02 -4.86
N TRP A 31 -3.11 -3.78 -3.55
CA TRP A 31 -4.31 -3.31 -2.84
C TRP A 31 -4.75 -1.90 -3.22
N ASN A 32 -3.89 -1.09 -3.83
CA ASN A 32 -4.20 0.26 -4.31
C ASN A 32 -3.02 0.79 -5.17
N GLU A 33 -3.08 2.07 -5.53
CA GLU A 33 -2.02 2.79 -6.24
C GLU A 33 -0.63 2.56 -5.62
N PRO A 34 0.40 2.26 -6.44
CA PRO A 34 1.74 1.96 -5.98
C PRO A 34 2.53 3.21 -5.60
N TYR A 35 3.21 3.14 -4.45
CA TYR A 35 4.21 4.11 -4.01
C TYR A 35 5.59 3.48 -4.18
N LEU A 36 6.34 3.89 -5.21
CA LEU A 36 7.68 3.39 -5.51
C LEU A 36 8.72 4.03 -4.58
N SER A 37 9.63 3.23 -4.02
CA SER A 37 10.74 3.76 -3.22
C SER A 37 11.74 4.53 -4.08
N PRO A 38 12.51 5.48 -3.52
CA PRO A 38 13.49 6.26 -4.30
C PRO A 38 14.53 5.42 -5.04
N SER A 39 14.87 4.23 -4.53
CA SER A 39 15.80 3.29 -5.18
C SER A 39 15.11 2.36 -6.18
N SER A 40 13.79 2.41 -6.29
CA SER A 40 12.97 1.45 -7.04
C SER A 40 13.11 0.00 -6.58
N GLU A 41 13.60 -0.24 -5.36
CA GLU A 41 13.76 -1.59 -4.79
C GLU A 41 12.47 -2.09 -4.12
N PHE A 42 11.57 -1.19 -3.74
CA PHE A 42 10.33 -1.50 -3.04
C PHE A 42 9.14 -0.75 -3.63
N ILE A 43 7.98 -1.40 -3.61
CA ILE A 43 6.68 -0.76 -3.87
C ILE A 43 5.82 -0.95 -2.63
N ALA A 44 5.16 0.11 -2.17
CA ALA A 44 4.15 0.05 -1.12
C ALA A 44 2.76 0.34 -1.70
N ALA A 45 1.74 -0.34 -1.19
CA ALA A 45 0.34 -0.05 -1.45
C ALA A 45 -0.44 -0.17 -0.15
N GLN A 46 -1.43 0.68 0.07
CA GLN A 46 -2.28 0.62 1.25
C GLN A 46 -3.66 0.07 0.89
N SER A 47 -4.30 -0.60 1.84
CA SER A 47 -5.71 -0.95 1.71
C SER A 47 -6.57 0.12 2.37
N LEU A 48 -7.54 0.66 1.61
CA LEU A 48 -8.53 1.63 2.07
C LEU A 48 -9.88 1.07 2.59
N PRO A 49 -10.37 -0.15 2.29
CA PRO A 49 -11.70 -0.63 2.73
C PRO A 49 -11.93 -0.81 4.24
N TYR A 50 -11.05 -0.28 5.09
CA TYR A 50 -11.26 -0.19 6.54
C TYR A 50 -11.51 -1.53 7.26
N GLY A 51 -11.18 -2.66 6.62
CA GLY A 51 -11.38 -4.01 7.19
C GLY A 51 -12.83 -4.49 7.20
N LEU A 52 -13.74 -3.81 6.49
CA LEU A 52 -15.14 -4.23 6.37
C LEU A 52 -15.22 -5.54 5.59
N GLU A 53 -16.11 -6.44 6.03
CA GLU A 53 -16.44 -7.70 5.34
C GLU A 53 -15.23 -8.61 5.00
N GLY A 54 -14.16 -8.57 5.80
CA GLY A 54 -12.98 -9.39 5.58
C GLY A 54 -12.01 -8.86 4.52
N LEU A 55 -12.23 -7.63 4.04
CA LEU A 55 -11.30 -6.93 3.16
C LEU A 55 -9.99 -6.61 3.91
N GLN A 56 -8.89 -6.54 3.16
CA GLN A 56 -7.59 -6.26 3.79
C GLN A 56 -7.58 -4.87 4.43
N ASN A 57 -6.91 -4.71 5.58
CA ASN A 57 -6.67 -3.41 6.21
C ASN A 57 -5.20 -3.27 6.57
N GLY A 58 -4.50 -2.34 5.92
CA GLY A 58 -3.11 -2.07 6.24
C GLY A 58 -2.23 -1.83 5.01
N LEU A 59 -1.00 -2.33 5.06
CA LEU A 59 0.03 -2.03 4.05
C LEU A 59 0.55 -3.30 3.40
N GLN A 60 0.69 -3.29 2.10
CA GLN A 60 1.38 -4.30 1.32
C GLN A 60 2.67 -3.72 0.77
N ILE A 61 3.77 -4.45 0.90
CA ILE A 61 5.07 -4.08 0.34
C ILE A 61 5.59 -5.21 -0.53
N TRP A 62 6.07 -4.83 -1.70
CA TRP A 62 6.69 -5.70 -2.68
C TRP A 62 8.16 -5.37 -2.83
N LYS A 63 8.99 -6.40 -3.04
CA LYS A 63 10.37 -6.25 -3.49
C LYS A 63 10.40 -6.28 -5.01
N VAL A 64 11.20 -5.38 -5.58
CA VAL A 64 11.50 -5.34 -7.01
C VAL A 64 12.88 -5.96 -7.22
N LYS A 65 12.97 -7.01 -8.04
CA LYS A 65 14.25 -7.60 -8.44
C LYS A 65 14.23 -7.92 -9.92
N ASN A 66 15.15 -7.32 -10.68
CA ASN A 66 15.25 -7.49 -12.14
C ASN A 66 13.92 -7.22 -12.88
N GLY A 67 13.12 -6.25 -12.41
CA GLY A 67 11.80 -5.92 -12.98
C GLY A 67 10.65 -6.80 -12.48
N TYR A 68 10.95 -7.89 -11.77
CA TYR A 68 9.95 -8.77 -11.19
C TYR A 68 9.56 -8.34 -9.77
N LEU A 69 8.28 -8.47 -9.47
CA LEU A 69 7.72 -8.21 -8.15
C LEU A 69 7.57 -9.51 -7.37
N THR A 70 7.98 -9.46 -6.11
CA THR A 70 7.74 -10.52 -5.12
C THR A 70 7.12 -9.89 -3.88
N LYS A 71 5.99 -10.43 -3.41
CA LYS A 71 5.38 -9.99 -2.15
C LYS A 71 6.41 -10.12 -1.04
N PHE A 72 6.63 -9.04 -0.30
CA PHE A 72 7.64 -9.00 0.75
C PHE A 72 7.01 -9.00 2.14
N ILE A 73 6.09 -8.09 2.40
CA ILE A 73 5.36 -8.04 3.67
C ILE A 73 3.96 -7.51 3.46
N GLU A 74 3.01 -8.10 4.17
CA GLU A 74 1.66 -7.58 4.37
C GLU A 74 1.52 -7.28 5.87
N ILE A 75 1.18 -6.05 6.20
CA ILE A 75 0.99 -5.58 7.56
C ILE A 75 -0.51 -5.39 7.75
N ASP A 76 -1.12 -6.33 8.47
CA ASP A 76 -2.47 -6.17 8.96
C ASP A 76 -2.47 -5.14 10.10
N GLN A 77 -3.25 -4.07 9.93
CA GLN A 77 -3.33 -2.98 10.88
C GLN A 77 -4.61 -2.99 11.72
N GLN A 78 -5.56 -3.89 11.47
CA GLN A 78 -6.83 -4.11 12.20
C GLN A 78 -7.52 -2.83 12.70
N GLU A 79 -7.10 -2.32 13.87
CA GLU A 79 -7.63 -1.11 14.52
C GLU A 79 -7.08 0.22 13.97
N ARG A 80 -6.16 0.16 13.00
CA ARG A 80 -5.52 1.33 12.39
C ARG A 80 -5.70 1.29 10.89
N ILE A 81 -6.09 2.43 10.35
CA ILE A 81 -6.38 2.60 8.93
C ILE A 81 -5.28 3.49 8.35
N PRO A 82 -4.39 2.98 7.47
CA PRO A 82 -3.45 3.82 6.76
C PRO A 82 -4.18 4.76 5.79
N LYS A 83 -3.68 5.99 5.65
CA LYS A 83 -4.29 7.03 4.82
C LYS A 83 -3.35 7.60 3.76
N GLU A 84 -2.14 7.96 4.15
CA GLU A 84 -1.15 8.56 3.25
C GLU A 84 0.18 7.87 3.45
N LEU A 85 0.89 7.62 2.35
CA LEU A 85 2.20 6.97 2.31
C LEU A 85 3.22 7.93 1.69
N ALA A 86 4.43 7.91 2.23
CA ALA A 86 5.57 8.57 1.62
C ALA A 86 6.86 7.82 1.95
N TRP A 87 7.73 7.63 0.96
CA TRP A 87 9.06 7.12 1.21
C TRP A 87 9.98 8.26 1.64
N GLU A 88 10.51 8.16 2.86
CA GLU A 88 11.52 9.11 3.36
C GLU A 88 12.92 8.74 2.84
N LYS A 89 13.20 7.43 2.74
CA LYS A 89 14.47 6.87 2.26
C LYS A 89 14.19 5.62 1.44
N LYS A 90 15.23 5.09 0.79
CA LYS A 90 15.14 3.86 -0.03
C LYS A 90 14.45 2.67 0.62
N ASN A 91 14.56 2.55 1.95
CA ASN A 91 14.02 1.45 2.76
C ASN A 91 13.20 1.95 3.96
N THR A 92 12.74 3.20 3.94
CA THR A 92 11.99 3.80 5.05
C THR A 92 10.70 4.41 4.53
N LEU A 93 9.59 3.76 4.86
CA LEU A 93 8.24 4.22 4.56
C LEU A 93 7.69 4.96 5.78
N VAL A 94 7.21 6.17 5.59
CA VAL A 94 6.43 6.92 6.56
C VAL A 94 4.98 6.88 6.10
N PHE A 95 4.07 6.66 7.03
CA PHE A 95 2.65 6.68 6.72
C PHE A 95 1.86 7.32 7.85
N SER A 96 0.74 7.92 7.46
CA SER A 96 -0.26 8.36 8.42
C SER A 96 -1.34 7.30 8.59
N TYR A 97 -1.94 7.27 9.78
CA TYR A 97 -3.07 6.42 10.06
C TYR A 97 -4.08 7.09 11.00
N VAL A 98 -5.32 6.62 10.96
CA VAL A 98 -6.36 6.94 11.94
C VAL A 98 -6.76 5.66 12.68
N LYS A 99 -7.23 5.77 13.91
CA LYS A 99 -7.83 4.63 14.60
C LYS A 99 -9.24 4.39 14.06
N VAL A 100 -9.63 3.14 13.93
CA VAL A 100 -10.97 2.75 13.44
C VAL A 100 -12.06 3.41 14.28
N ASN A 101 -11.95 3.39 15.62
CA ASN A 101 -12.95 4.02 16.49
C ASN A 101 -13.07 5.54 16.27
N ASP A 102 -11.94 6.24 16.06
CA ASP A 102 -11.96 7.68 15.81
C ASP A 102 -12.57 8.01 14.43
N PHE A 103 -12.45 7.10 13.46
CA PHE A 103 -13.01 7.25 12.12
C PHE A 103 -14.54 7.19 12.15
N TRP A 104 -15.11 6.20 12.86
CA TRP A 104 -16.56 6.04 12.99
C TRP A 104 -17.23 7.16 13.78
N ASP A 105 -16.60 7.59 14.87
CA ASP A 105 -17.23 8.55 15.79
C ASP A 105 -17.12 10.01 15.33
N LYS A 106 -16.08 10.35 14.55
CA LYS A 106 -15.70 11.75 14.33
C LYS A 106 -15.50 12.18 12.90
N GLN A 107 -15.67 11.30 11.90
CA GLN A 107 -15.53 11.48 10.44
C GLN A 107 -14.59 12.61 9.94
N GLU A 108 -14.87 13.90 10.22
CA GLU A 108 -14.04 15.06 9.88
C GLU A 108 -12.96 15.48 10.91
N LYS A 109 -13.01 15.02 12.17
CA LYS A 109 -12.06 15.38 13.25
C LYS A 109 -11.20 14.22 13.75
N ALA A 110 -11.13 13.12 12.99
CA ALA A 110 -10.32 11.98 13.38
C ALA A 110 -8.85 12.41 13.57
N LYS A 111 -8.28 12.10 14.74
CA LYS A 111 -6.89 12.45 15.03
C LYS A 111 -5.97 11.63 14.11
N LYS A 112 -5.13 12.34 13.37
CA LYS A 112 -4.13 11.73 12.49
C LYS A 112 -2.87 11.38 13.29
N TYR A 113 -2.39 10.16 13.10
CA TYR A 113 -1.16 9.65 13.68
C TYR A 113 -0.16 9.35 12.58
N TYR A 114 1.12 9.25 12.93
CA TYR A 114 2.19 8.94 11.99
C TYR A 114 3.02 7.78 12.51
N ALA A 115 3.46 6.91 11.59
CA ALA A 115 4.35 5.80 11.88
C ALA A 115 5.43 5.72 10.80
N ARG A 116 6.56 5.11 11.19
CA ARG A 116 7.70 4.87 10.31
C ARG A 116 8.01 3.38 10.30
N LEU A 117 8.09 2.80 9.11
CA LEU A 117 8.50 1.43 8.86
C LEU A 117 9.88 1.44 8.21
N SER A 118 10.86 0.79 8.86
CA SER A 118 12.21 0.63 8.32
C SER A 118 12.44 -0.82 7.92
N ILE A 119 12.69 -1.05 6.64
CA ILE A 119 12.99 -2.37 6.10
C ILE A 119 14.48 -2.65 6.32
N LYS A 120 14.79 -3.66 7.13
CA LYS A 120 16.17 -4.16 7.29
C LYS A 120 16.47 -5.15 6.16
N ASN A 121 17.68 -5.05 5.61
CA ASN A 121 18.22 -6.00 4.64
C ASN A 121 18.69 -7.26 5.34
#